data_AF-H5WHM1-F1
#
_entry.id   AF-H5WHM1-F1
#
_cell.length_a   1.000
_cell.length_b   1.000
_cell.length_c   1.000
_cell.angle_alpha   90.00
_cell.angle_beta   90.00
_cell.angle_gamma   90.00
#
_symmetry.space_group_name_H-M   'P 1'
#
loop_
_entity.id
_entity.type
_entity.pdbx_description
1 polymer ?
#
loop_
_entity_poly.entity_id
_entity_poly.type
_entity_poly.pdbx_seq_one_letter_code
_entity_poly.pdbx_strand_id
1 'polypeptide(L)'
;MNMAVHPALLRPATLQRHDIYRFIHKALRARLCQVLVRVGSLDIDDTQARAQVLTQVDGLLAQCRAHVQHENDFVHAAMQARQGGSCAEAEAAHGQHLQAIAALQAASQGLRAQPDAASALALYQHLALFVAENLAHMHLEETAHNAVLWANYSDEEIRALEQRLHASLSPAEMEDTLPWLAVGLNPAERAELFGALQQQLPPEPFAQVLARVRSRLDDRAWARLARDLGLPPVPGLVTV
;
A
#
# COMPACT_ATOMS: atom_id res chain seq x y z
N MET A 1 -25.86 6.21 12.55
CA MET A 1 -26.72 6.42 11.36
C MET A 1 -26.68 5.14 10.55
N ASN A 2 -27.83 4.56 10.23
CA ASN A 2 -28.02 3.18 9.75
C ASN A 2 -27.16 2.78 8.54
N MET A 3 -26.36 1.73 8.67
CA MET A 3 -25.75 1.02 7.54
C MET A 3 -26.67 -0.16 7.20
N ALA A 4 -27.59 0.05 6.25
CA ALA A 4 -28.41 -1.03 5.70
C ALA A 4 -27.51 -1.93 4.83
N VAL A 5 -27.39 -3.19 5.20
CA VAL A 5 -26.69 -4.22 4.41
C VAL A 5 -27.60 -4.63 3.26
N HIS A 6 -27.20 -4.35 2.02
CA HIS A 6 -27.90 -4.81 0.82
C HIS A 6 -27.62 -6.31 0.55
N PRO A 7 -28.64 -7.12 0.19
CA PRO A 7 -28.46 -8.53 -0.12
C PRO A 7 -27.83 -8.74 -1.52
N ALA A 8 -27.09 -9.83 -1.64
CA ALA A 8 -26.21 -10.20 -2.74
C ALA A 8 -26.85 -10.17 -4.15
N LEU A 9 -26.09 -9.68 -5.12
CA LEU A 9 -26.26 -10.01 -6.53
C LEU A 9 -25.12 -10.92 -6.94
N LEU A 10 -25.45 -12.20 -7.17
CA LEU A 10 -24.65 -13.11 -8.00
C LEU A 10 -24.50 -12.45 -9.38
N ARG A 11 -23.35 -11.81 -9.62
CA ARG A 11 -22.96 -11.36 -10.95
C ARG A 11 -22.41 -12.57 -11.71
N PRO A 12 -22.79 -12.76 -12.99
CA PRO A 12 -22.05 -13.69 -13.86
C PRO A 12 -20.58 -13.28 -13.86
N ALA A 13 -19.66 -14.22 -14.05
CA ALA A 13 -18.24 -13.95 -14.18
C ALA A 13 -17.98 -13.16 -15.48
N THR A 14 -18.31 -11.87 -15.47
CA THR A 14 -17.72 -10.88 -16.35
C THR A 14 -16.22 -10.98 -16.12
N LEU A 15 -15.42 -11.06 -17.19
CA LEU A 15 -13.99 -10.81 -17.10
C LEU A 15 -13.80 -9.57 -16.22
N GLN A 16 -13.21 -9.78 -15.04
CA GLN A 16 -13.05 -8.71 -14.08
C GLN A 16 -12.14 -7.67 -14.74
N ARG A 17 -12.68 -6.46 -14.96
CA ARG A 17 -11.92 -5.35 -15.57
C ARG A 17 -10.63 -5.13 -14.79
N HIS A 18 -9.60 -4.65 -15.48
CA HIS A 18 -8.30 -4.44 -14.85
C HIS A 18 -8.38 -3.33 -13.79
N ASP A 19 -8.04 -3.67 -12.55
CA ASP A 19 -8.07 -2.77 -11.40
C ASP A 19 -6.65 -2.34 -11.05
N ILE A 20 -6.30 -1.10 -11.39
CA ILE A 20 -4.96 -0.53 -11.22
C ILE A 20 -4.60 -0.30 -9.74
N TYR A 21 -5.59 -0.20 -8.86
CA TYR A 21 -5.40 0.09 -7.44
C TYR A 21 -5.23 -1.17 -6.58
N ARG A 22 -5.69 -2.32 -7.09
CA ARG A 22 -5.85 -3.59 -6.35
C ARG A 22 -4.68 -3.95 -5.46
N PHE A 23 -3.45 -3.88 -5.98
CA PHE A 23 -2.27 -4.34 -5.25
C PHE A 23 -1.70 -3.25 -4.33
N ILE A 24 -1.51 -2.04 -4.85
CA ILE A 24 -0.89 -0.96 -4.10
C ILE A 24 -1.74 -0.55 -2.89
N HIS A 25 -3.06 -0.50 -3.01
CA HIS A 25 -3.93 -0.15 -1.88
C HIS A 25 -3.94 -1.23 -0.80
N LYS A 26 -3.76 -2.51 -1.14
CA LYS A 26 -3.61 -3.57 -0.13
C LYS A 26 -2.30 -3.43 0.63
N ALA A 27 -1.21 -3.07 -0.05
CA ALA A 27 0.07 -2.78 0.60
C ALA A 27 -0.03 -1.56 1.53
N LEU A 28 -0.64 -0.46 1.07
CA LEU A 28 -0.82 0.75 1.88
C LEU A 28 -1.69 0.50 3.09
N ARG A 29 -2.84 -0.18 2.95
CA ARG A 29 -3.68 -0.58 4.09
C ARG A 29 -2.91 -1.40 5.12
N ALA A 30 -2.11 -2.37 4.67
CA ALA A 30 -1.29 -3.18 5.58
C ALA A 30 -0.27 -2.32 6.35
N ARG A 31 0.39 -1.37 5.66
CA ARG A 31 1.35 -0.45 6.30
C ARG A 31 0.69 0.51 7.27
N LEU A 32 -0.36 1.19 6.84
CA LEU A 32 -1.14 2.14 7.65
C LEU A 32 -1.57 1.51 8.97
N CYS A 33 -2.20 0.33 8.91
CA CYS A 33 -2.66 -0.37 10.10
C CYS A 33 -1.49 -0.86 10.99
N GLN A 34 -0.41 -1.38 10.40
CA GLN A 34 0.73 -1.85 11.20
C GLN A 34 1.43 -0.70 11.94
N VAL A 35 1.68 0.42 11.27
CA VAL A 35 2.34 1.58 11.88
C VAL A 35 1.45 2.19 12.94
N LEU A 36 0.13 2.30 12.72
CA LEU A 36 -0.82 2.78 13.72
C LEU A 36 -0.75 1.97 15.02
N VAL A 37 -0.76 0.63 14.92
CA VAL A 37 -0.66 -0.25 16.09
C VAL A 37 0.67 -0.04 16.82
N ARG A 38 1.78 0.07 16.08
CA ARG A 38 3.12 0.26 16.66
C ARG A 38 3.27 1.60 17.38
N VAL A 39 2.70 2.68 16.84
CA VAL A 39 2.67 3.99 17.53
C VAL A 39 1.78 3.91 18.78
N GLY A 40 0.64 3.23 18.71
CA GLY A 40 -0.27 3.08 19.85
C GLY A 40 0.28 2.23 21.00
N SER A 41 1.25 1.35 20.73
CA SER A 41 1.94 0.53 21.73
C SER A 41 3.36 1.02 22.04
N LEU A 42 3.70 2.26 21.67
CA LEU A 42 5.04 2.80 21.84
C LEU A 42 5.37 2.94 23.34
N ASP A 43 6.43 2.27 23.78
CA ASP A 43 7.10 2.61 25.04
C ASP A 43 7.93 3.88 24.79
N ILE A 44 7.51 4.98 25.42
CA ILE A 44 8.16 6.27 25.23
C ILE A 44 9.55 6.33 25.89
N ASP A 45 9.79 5.54 26.93
CA ASP A 45 11.04 5.57 27.70
C ASP A 45 12.13 4.70 27.02
N ASP A 46 11.73 3.72 26.22
CA ASP A 46 12.65 2.96 25.36
C ASP A 46 13.10 3.79 24.15
N THR A 47 14.32 4.32 24.24
CA THR A 47 14.93 5.14 23.20
C THR A 47 15.12 4.40 21.87
N GLN A 48 15.44 3.10 21.90
CA GLN A 48 15.65 2.34 20.68
C GLN A 48 14.30 2.02 20.01
N ALA A 49 13.31 1.55 20.78
CA ALA A 49 11.97 1.28 20.27
C ALA A 49 11.33 2.55 19.69
N ARG A 50 11.45 3.69 20.39
CA ARG A 50 10.98 4.99 19.91
C ARG A 50 11.61 5.39 18.59
N ALA A 51 12.93 5.29 18.47
CA ALA A 51 13.62 5.61 17.21
C ALA A 51 13.11 4.75 16.05
N GLN A 52 12.94 3.43 16.28
CA GLN A 52 12.45 2.50 15.26
C GLN A 52 11.01 2.80 14.83
N VAL A 53 10.11 3.07 15.77
CA VAL A 53 8.71 3.42 15.46
C VAL A 53 8.63 4.73 14.66
N LEU A 54 9.38 5.75 15.06
CA LEU A 54 9.36 7.03 14.36
C LEU A 54 9.96 6.93 12.95
N THR A 55 11.00 6.11 12.74
CA THR A 55 11.49 5.81 11.39
C THR A 55 10.42 5.13 10.52
N GLN A 56 9.56 4.29 11.10
CA GLN A 56 8.46 3.67 10.35
C GLN A 56 7.35 4.67 10.02
N VAL A 57 7.07 5.61 10.92
CA VAL A 57 6.18 6.75 10.64
C VAL A 57 6.71 7.54 9.45
N ASP A 58 7.99 7.92 9.46
CA ASP A 58 8.57 8.68 8.33
C ASP A 58 8.48 7.92 7.01
N GLY A 59 8.78 6.62 7.02
CA GLY A 59 8.67 5.79 5.82
C GLY A 59 7.23 5.68 5.31
N LEU A 60 6.25 5.51 6.20
CA LEU A 60 4.83 5.52 5.82
C LEU A 60 4.45 6.85 5.18
N LEU A 61 4.80 7.96 5.81
CA LEU A 61 4.49 9.31 5.33
C LEU A 61 5.14 9.62 3.98
N ALA A 62 6.37 9.14 3.76
CA ALA A 62 7.04 9.22 2.47
C ALA A 62 6.31 8.41 1.38
N GLN A 63 5.89 7.18 1.69
CA GLN A 63 5.16 6.34 0.73
C GLN A 63 3.79 6.91 0.38
N CYS A 64 3.01 7.40 1.36
CA CYS A 64 1.72 8.07 1.10
C CYS A 64 1.89 9.30 0.21
N ARG A 65 2.95 10.10 0.43
CA ARG A 65 3.25 11.26 -0.41
C ARG A 65 3.58 10.87 -1.85
N ALA A 66 4.42 9.84 -2.03
CA ALA A 66 4.76 9.33 -3.35
C ALA A 66 3.53 8.76 -4.07
N HIS A 67 2.68 8.01 -3.37
CA HIS A 67 1.45 7.44 -3.91
C HIS A 67 0.51 8.52 -4.49
N VAL A 68 0.22 9.56 -3.71
CA VAL A 68 -0.59 10.71 -4.17
C VAL A 68 0.03 11.38 -5.40
N GLN A 69 1.36 11.50 -5.45
CA GLN A 69 2.05 12.05 -6.60
C GLN A 69 1.86 11.19 -7.86
N HIS A 70 2.06 9.87 -7.74
CA HIS A 70 1.86 8.93 -8.85
C HIS A 70 0.41 8.91 -9.34
N GLU A 71 -0.56 9.03 -8.45
CA GLU A 71 -1.97 9.13 -8.85
C GLU A 71 -2.27 10.41 -9.62
N ASN A 72 -1.79 11.55 -9.12
CA ASN A 72 -1.95 12.83 -9.81
C ASN A 72 -1.33 12.80 -11.21
N ASP A 73 -0.09 12.31 -11.32
CA ASP A 73 0.68 12.37 -12.56
C ASP A 73 0.21 11.37 -13.62
N PHE A 74 -0.30 10.21 -13.20
CA PHE A 74 -0.67 9.13 -14.11
C PHE A 74 -2.17 8.90 -14.17
N VAL A 75 -2.81 8.62 -13.04
CA VAL A 75 -4.20 8.15 -13.01
C VAL A 75 -5.18 9.31 -13.22
N HIS A 76 -5.06 10.37 -12.42
CA HIS A 76 -5.87 11.58 -12.55
C HIS A 76 -5.65 12.26 -13.89
N ALA A 77 -4.40 12.35 -14.36
CA ALA A 77 -4.09 12.87 -15.68
C ALA A 77 -4.81 12.09 -16.80
N ALA A 78 -4.83 10.75 -16.72
CA ALA A 78 -5.58 9.92 -17.68
C ALA A 78 -7.09 10.16 -17.57
N MET A 79 -7.64 10.14 -16.36
CA MET A 79 -9.07 10.38 -16.14
C MET A 79 -9.51 11.75 -16.69
N GLN A 80 -8.77 12.81 -16.37
CA GLN A 80 -9.05 14.17 -16.85
C GLN A 80 -8.97 14.29 -18.37
N ALA A 81 -8.07 13.54 -19.02
CA ALA A 81 -7.92 13.55 -20.47
C ALA A 81 -9.14 12.99 -21.22
N ARG A 82 -9.91 12.07 -20.63
CA ARG A 82 -11.14 11.52 -21.24
C ARG A 82 -12.43 12.03 -20.62
N GLN A 83 -12.40 12.46 -19.36
CA GLN A 83 -13.55 12.97 -18.63
C GLN A 83 -13.13 14.10 -17.68
N GLY A 84 -13.14 15.33 -18.19
CA GLY A 84 -12.78 16.53 -17.42
C GLY A 84 -13.61 16.68 -16.13
N GLY A 85 -12.95 17.06 -15.03
CA GLY A 85 -13.54 17.25 -13.71
C GLY A 85 -13.76 15.95 -12.91
N SER A 86 -13.40 14.78 -13.46
CA SER A 86 -13.66 13.48 -12.83
C SER A 86 -12.85 13.18 -11.56
N CYS A 87 -11.77 13.92 -11.29
CA CYS A 87 -10.97 13.78 -10.06
C CYS A 87 -11.05 14.99 -9.12
N ALA A 88 -12.01 15.92 -9.30
CA ALA A 88 -12.10 17.13 -8.48
C ALA A 88 -12.22 16.85 -6.96
N GLU A 89 -12.99 15.81 -6.58
CA GLU A 89 -13.11 15.38 -5.18
C GLU A 89 -11.78 14.83 -4.64
N ALA A 90 -11.11 13.99 -5.42
CA ALA A 90 -9.83 13.40 -5.04
C ALA A 90 -8.69 14.42 -4.98
N GLU A 91 -8.65 15.40 -5.89
CA GLU A 91 -7.67 16.50 -5.85
C GLU A 91 -7.77 17.32 -4.57
N ALA A 92 -8.99 17.61 -4.11
CA ALA A 92 -9.21 18.29 -2.84
C ALA A 92 -8.76 17.43 -1.65
N ALA A 93 -9.08 16.13 -1.66
CA ALA A 93 -8.63 15.18 -0.64
C ALA A 93 -7.10 15.05 -0.61
N HIS A 94 -6.44 14.99 -1.78
CA HIS A 94 -4.97 14.97 -1.90
C HIS A 94 -4.32 16.20 -1.27
N GLY A 95 -4.89 17.39 -1.50
CA GLY A 95 -4.42 18.61 -0.84
C GLY A 95 -4.46 18.51 0.69
N GLN A 96 -5.55 17.96 1.25
CA GLN A 96 -5.69 17.75 2.70
C GLN A 96 -4.73 16.67 3.21
N HIS A 97 -4.57 15.56 2.49
CA HIS A 97 -3.61 14.51 2.85
C HIS A 97 -2.17 15.03 2.88
N LEU A 98 -1.75 15.83 1.89
CA LEU A 98 -0.41 16.41 1.87
C LEU A 98 -0.14 17.34 3.07
N GLN A 99 -1.15 18.07 3.53
CA GLN A 99 -1.08 18.89 4.75
C GLN A 99 -0.98 18.01 6.01
N ALA A 100 -1.82 16.97 6.11
CA ALA A 100 -1.78 16.02 7.23
C ALA A 100 -0.43 15.30 7.31
N ILE A 101 0.15 14.90 6.18
CA ILE A 101 1.48 14.30 6.11
C ILE A 101 2.52 15.27 6.67
N ALA A 102 2.51 16.55 6.27
CA ALA A 102 3.46 17.54 6.77
C ALA A 102 3.33 17.76 8.29
N ALA A 103 2.10 17.82 8.80
CA ALA A 103 1.83 17.96 10.23
C ALA A 103 2.26 16.74 11.04
N LEU A 104 2.04 15.52 10.55
CA LEU A 104 2.52 14.28 11.17
C LEU A 104 4.05 14.19 11.15
N GLN A 105 4.71 14.64 10.07
CA GLN A 105 6.16 14.72 10.00
C GLN A 105 6.71 15.68 11.07
N ALA A 106 6.11 16.85 11.25
CA ALA A 106 6.49 17.81 12.28
C ALA A 106 6.29 17.23 13.70
N ALA A 107 5.16 16.56 13.95
CA ALA A 107 4.90 15.89 15.23
C ALA A 107 5.91 14.77 15.52
N SER A 108 6.24 13.95 14.52
CA SER A 108 7.26 12.90 14.60
C SER A 108 8.64 13.49 14.94
N GLN A 109 9.02 14.60 14.30
CA GLN A 109 10.29 15.29 14.58
C GLN A 109 10.31 15.92 15.97
N GLY A 110 9.21 16.55 16.40
CA GLY A 110 9.06 17.09 17.75
C GLY A 110 9.27 16.03 18.82
N LEU A 111 8.60 14.88 18.65
CA LEU A 111 8.72 13.76 19.60
C LEU A 111 10.13 13.14 19.63
N ARG A 112 10.88 13.20 18.52
CA ARG A 112 12.31 12.82 18.53
C ARG A 112 13.16 13.76 19.36
N ALA A 113 12.93 15.06 19.22
CA ALA A 113 13.72 16.09 19.88
C ALA A 113 13.42 16.15 21.38
N GLN A 114 12.14 16.02 21.75
CA GLN A 114 11.66 16.06 23.12
C GLN A 114 10.65 14.93 23.33
N PRO A 115 11.10 13.74 23.75
CA PRO A 115 10.22 12.61 24.03
C PRO A 115 9.30 12.93 25.21
N ASP A 116 7.99 12.88 24.98
CA ASP A 116 6.99 13.03 26.02
C ASP A 116 5.72 12.21 25.72
N ALA A 117 5.09 11.69 26.77
CA ALA A 117 3.93 10.80 26.62
C ALA A 117 2.71 11.50 26.00
N ALA A 118 2.54 12.81 26.22
CA ALA A 118 1.40 13.55 25.69
C ALA A 118 1.53 13.75 24.17
N SER A 119 2.72 14.09 23.67
CA SER A 119 3.01 14.21 22.24
C SER A 119 2.98 12.85 21.55
N ALA A 120 3.39 11.76 22.21
CA ALA A 120 3.22 10.41 21.68
C ALA A 120 1.74 10.05 21.48
N LEU A 121 0.90 10.35 22.47
CA LEU A 121 -0.55 10.16 22.37
C LEU A 121 -1.16 11.04 21.27
N ALA A 122 -0.73 12.30 21.15
CA ALA A 122 -1.20 13.21 20.12
C ALA A 122 -0.80 12.72 18.71
N LEU A 123 0.43 12.24 18.53
CA LEU A 123 0.89 11.63 17.28
C LEU A 123 0.04 10.39 16.93
N TYR A 124 -0.23 9.52 17.90
CA TYR A 124 -1.09 8.36 17.72
C TYR A 124 -2.50 8.74 17.26
N GLN A 125 -3.15 9.69 17.95
CA GLN A 125 -4.50 10.13 17.63
C GLN A 125 -4.60 10.79 16.25
N HIS A 126 -3.63 11.64 15.91
CA HIS A 126 -3.57 12.26 14.59
C HIS A 126 -3.33 11.21 13.49
N LEU A 127 -2.42 10.25 13.72
CA LEU A 127 -2.20 9.16 12.79
C LEU A 127 -3.46 8.29 12.62
N ALA A 128 -4.24 8.06 13.67
CA ALA A 128 -5.49 7.31 13.58
C ALA A 128 -6.51 7.97 12.64
N LEU A 129 -6.65 9.30 12.72
CA LEU A 129 -7.50 10.07 11.81
C LEU A 129 -6.98 10.00 10.38
N PHE A 130 -5.66 10.21 10.19
CA PHE A 130 -5.02 10.09 8.88
C PHE A 130 -5.25 8.71 8.25
N VAL A 131 -5.13 7.63 9.04
CA VAL A 131 -5.44 6.27 8.57
C VAL A 131 -6.90 6.15 8.14
N ALA A 132 -7.85 6.63 8.96
CA ALA A 132 -9.27 6.56 8.63
C ALA A 132 -9.60 7.30 7.32
N GLU A 133 -9.02 8.48 7.13
CA GLU A 133 -9.17 9.29 5.91
C GLU A 133 -8.59 8.57 4.69
N ASN A 134 -7.38 7.99 4.78
CA ASN A 134 -6.77 7.22 3.69
C ASN A 134 -7.60 5.98 3.32
N LEU A 135 -8.21 5.30 4.31
CA LEU A 135 -9.07 4.14 4.05
C LEU A 135 -10.33 4.53 3.26
N ALA A 136 -10.94 5.66 3.61
CA ALA A 136 -12.10 6.20 2.90
C ALA A 136 -11.71 6.69 1.49
N HIS A 137 -10.56 7.37 1.38
CA HIS A 137 -10.03 7.88 0.12
C HIS A 137 -9.76 6.74 -0.86
N MET A 138 -8.98 5.72 -0.48
CA MET A 138 -8.71 4.56 -1.34
C MET A 138 -9.98 3.84 -1.80
N HIS A 139 -11.06 3.87 -1.00
CA HIS A 139 -12.35 3.30 -1.40
C HIS A 139 -13.03 4.12 -2.51
N LEU A 140 -12.96 5.45 -2.45
CA LEU A 140 -13.45 6.33 -3.50
C LEU A 140 -12.74 6.02 -4.82
N GLU A 141 -11.42 5.86 -4.79
CA GLU A 141 -10.63 5.57 -5.98
C GLU A 141 -10.95 4.20 -6.59
N GLU A 142 -10.96 3.17 -5.75
CA GLU A 142 -11.28 1.79 -6.16
C GLU A 142 -12.69 1.66 -6.75
N THR A 143 -13.59 2.58 -6.44
CA THR A 143 -14.97 2.57 -6.92
C THR A 143 -15.21 3.60 -8.02
N ALA A 144 -15.12 4.89 -7.71
CA ALA A 144 -15.42 5.98 -8.63
C ALA A 144 -14.34 6.16 -9.71
N HIS A 145 -13.05 6.13 -9.37
CA HIS A 145 -11.99 6.33 -10.37
C HIS A 145 -11.91 5.12 -11.30
N ASN A 146 -11.94 3.91 -10.76
CA ASN A 146 -12.04 2.70 -11.58
C ASN A 146 -13.29 2.72 -12.49
N ALA A 147 -14.45 3.22 -12.04
CA ALA A 147 -15.62 3.36 -12.90
C ALA A 147 -15.36 4.32 -14.08
N VAL A 148 -14.68 5.45 -13.85
CA VAL A 148 -14.28 6.38 -14.91
C VAL A 148 -13.28 5.72 -15.86
N LEU A 149 -12.25 5.04 -15.35
CA LEU A 149 -11.27 4.34 -16.17
C LEU A 149 -11.92 3.26 -17.01
N TRP A 150 -12.76 2.40 -16.43
CA TRP A 150 -13.41 1.30 -17.15
C TRP A 150 -14.42 1.76 -18.20
N ALA A 151 -15.08 2.91 -17.97
CA ALA A 151 -15.99 3.50 -18.93
C ALA A 151 -15.27 4.11 -20.14
N ASN A 152 -14.06 4.63 -19.93
CA ASN A 152 -13.36 5.42 -20.94
C ASN A 152 -12.16 4.71 -21.57
N TYR A 153 -11.61 3.66 -20.96
CA TYR A 153 -10.42 2.94 -21.40
C TYR A 153 -10.69 1.44 -21.54
N SER A 154 -9.98 0.78 -22.46
CA SER A 154 -9.87 -0.67 -22.52
C SER A 154 -8.89 -1.20 -21.46
N ASP A 155 -8.97 -2.49 -21.12
CA ASP A 155 -8.03 -3.08 -20.15
C ASP A 155 -6.57 -3.04 -20.63
N GLU A 156 -6.33 -3.08 -21.95
CA GLU A 156 -4.99 -2.94 -22.52
C GLU A 156 -4.43 -1.53 -22.28
N GLU A 157 -5.24 -0.50 -22.48
CA GLU A 157 -4.82 0.88 -22.22
C GLU A 157 -4.57 1.13 -20.73
N ILE A 158 -5.37 0.54 -19.83
CA ILE A 158 -5.15 0.65 -18.39
C ILE A 158 -3.87 -0.09 -17.98
N ARG A 159 -3.59 -1.27 -18.53
CA ARG A 159 -2.31 -1.96 -18.30
C ARG A 159 -1.12 -1.17 -18.82
N ALA A 160 -1.24 -0.54 -19.99
CA ALA A 160 -0.19 0.31 -20.53
C ALA A 160 0.04 1.56 -19.64
N LEU A 161 -1.01 2.11 -19.04
CA LEU A 161 -0.90 3.18 -18.04
C LEU A 161 -0.15 2.69 -16.79
N GLU A 162 -0.55 1.56 -16.24
CA GLU A 162 0.11 0.95 -15.07
C GLU A 162 1.59 0.62 -15.34
N GLN A 163 1.92 0.11 -16.52
CA GLN A 163 3.29 -0.14 -16.93
C GLN A 163 4.13 1.14 -16.97
N ARG A 164 3.57 2.25 -17.46
CA ARG A 164 4.25 3.55 -17.46
C ARG A 164 4.49 4.06 -16.04
N LEU A 165 3.53 3.89 -15.14
CA LEU A 165 3.68 4.21 -13.72
C LEU A 165 4.77 3.34 -13.08
N HIS A 166 4.74 2.02 -13.28
CA HIS A 166 5.77 1.13 -12.75
C HIS A 166 7.16 1.47 -13.28
N ALA A 167 7.27 1.88 -14.54
CA ALA A 167 8.55 2.30 -15.14
C ALA A 167 9.09 3.62 -14.57
N SER A 168 8.26 4.47 -13.97
CA SER A 168 8.72 5.69 -13.30
C SER A 168 9.16 5.48 -11.85
N LEU A 169 8.88 4.31 -11.25
CA LEU A 169 9.26 4.02 -9.87
C LEU A 169 10.78 3.90 -9.75
N SER A 170 11.35 4.57 -8.75
CA SER A 170 12.75 4.38 -8.39
C SER A 170 12.98 2.99 -7.76
N PRO A 171 14.21 2.44 -7.82
CA PRO A 171 14.54 1.21 -7.11
C PRO A 171 14.23 1.28 -5.60
N ALA A 172 14.46 2.44 -4.98
CA ALA A 172 14.18 2.66 -3.56
C ALA A 172 12.69 2.57 -3.22
N GLU A 173 11.81 3.16 -4.04
CA GLU A 173 10.36 3.06 -3.85
C GLU A 173 9.86 1.62 -4.01
N MET A 174 10.39 0.90 -5.00
CA MET A 174 10.06 -0.51 -5.20
C MET A 174 10.50 -1.36 -4.01
N GLU A 175 11.74 -1.15 -3.54
CA GLU A 175 12.31 -1.85 -2.39
C GLU A 175 11.55 -1.61 -1.09
N ASP A 176 11.04 -0.40 -0.85
CA ASP A 176 10.23 -0.07 0.31
C ASP A 176 8.80 -0.64 0.21
N THR A 177 8.24 -0.74 -1.00
CA THR A 177 6.85 -1.19 -1.23
C THR A 177 6.69 -2.72 -1.23
N LEU A 178 7.66 -3.47 -1.79
CA LEU A 178 7.60 -4.93 -1.94
C LEU A 178 7.30 -5.70 -0.62
N PRO A 179 7.94 -5.37 0.53
CA PRO A 179 7.61 -5.97 1.82
C PRO A 179 6.12 -5.84 2.20
N TRP A 180 5.48 -4.72 1.85
CA TRP A 180 4.07 -4.45 2.16
C TRP A 180 3.13 -5.16 1.20
N LEU A 181 3.50 -5.27 -0.07
CA LEU A 181 2.78 -6.13 -1.03
C LEU A 181 2.77 -7.58 -0.54
N ALA A 182 3.89 -8.09 -0.03
CA ALA A 182 3.94 -9.44 0.51
C ALA A 182 2.94 -9.69 1.65
N VAL A 183 2.83 -8.77 2.62
CA VAL A 183 1.94 -8.98 3.78
C VAL A 183 0.49 -8.56 3.51
N GLY A 184 0.25 -7.62 2.61
CA GLY A 184 -1.08 -7.11 2.28
C GLY A 184 -1.85 -7.99 1.29
N LEU A 185 -1.14 -8.70 0.41
CA LEU A 185 -1.77 -9.54 -0.61
C LEU A 185 -2.19 -10.91 -0.06
N ASN A 186 -3.32 -11.41 -0.58
CA ASN A 186 -3.76 -12.77 -0.31
C ASN A 186 -2.82 -13.79 -1.00
N PRO A 187 -2.90 -15.09 -0.68
CA PRO A 187 -1.99 -16.08 -1.25
C PRO A 187 -1.98 -16.13 -2.79
N ALA A 188 -3.14 -16.02 -3.44
CA ALA A 188 -3.22 -16.08 -4.91
C ALA A 188 -2.63 -14.83 -5.56
N GLU A 189 -2.92 -13.64 -5.03
CA GLU A 189 -2.36 -12.37 -5.52
C GLU A 189 -0.85 -12.28 -5.28
N ARG A 190 -0.34 -12.84 -4.17
CA ARG A 190 1.11 -12.95 -3.97
C ARG A 190 1.75 -13.85 -5.02
N ALA A 191 1.16 -15.02 -5.28
CA ALA A 191 1.68 -15.92 -6.31
C ALA A 191 1.66 -15.25 -7.69
N GLU A 192 0.60 -14.50 -8.00
CA GLU A 192 0.49 -13.69 -9.22
C GLU A 192 1.63 -12.67 -9.32
N LEU A 193 1.79 -11.80 -8.32
CA LEU A 193 2.80 -10.75 -8.33
C LEU A 193 4.23 -11.31 -8.34
N PHE A 194 4.57 -12.18 -7.40
CA PHE A 194 5.93 -12.69 -7.26
C PHE A 194 6.28 -13.68 -8.37
N GLY A 195 5.30 -14.37 -8.95
CA GLY A 195 5.50 -15.21 -10.14
C GLY A 195 5.82 -14.36 -11.37
N ALA A 196 5.11 -13.23 -11.56
CA ALA A 196 5.45 -12.28 -12.62
C ALA A 196 6.87 -11.70 -12.44
N LEU A 197 7.26 -11.33 -11.21
CA LEU A 197 8.62 -10.89 -10.91
C LEU A 197 9.67 -11.97 -11.17
N GLN A 198 9.38 -13.23 -10.86
CA GLN A 198 10.27 -14.37 -11.12
C GLN A 198 10.57 -14.53 -12.62
N GLN A 199 9.59 -14.25 -13.49
CA GLN A 199 9.74 -14.36 -14.94
C GLN A 199 10.49 -13.16 -15.54
N GLN A 200 10.41 -11.99 -14.92
CA GLN A 200 10.98 -10.74 -15.44
C GLN A 200 12.39 -10.46 -14.91
N LEU A 201 12.70 -10.88 -13.68
CA LEU A 201 13.96 -10.58 -13.02
C LEU A 201 14.99 -11.70 -13.21
N PRO A 202 16.28 -11.37 -13.34
CA PRO A 202 17.34 -12.38 -13.26
C PRO A 202 17.35 -13.08 -11.88
N PRO A 203 17.90 -14.31 -11.78
CA PRO A 203 17.83 -15.11 -10.57
C PRO A 203 18.38 -14.44 -9.30
N GLU A 204 19.48 -13.71 -9.39
CA GLU A 204 20.11 -13.05 -8.24
C GLU A 204 19.27 -11.88 -7.69
N PRO A 205 18.86 -10.88 -8.50
CA PRO A 205 17.91 -9.85 -8.05
C PRO A 205 16.62 -10.43 -7.47
N PHE A 206 16.05 -11.48 -8.09
CA PHE A 206 14.85 -12.11 -7.57
C PHE A 206 15.08 -12.78 -6.21
N ALA A 207 16.23 -13.42 -5.99
CA ALA A 207 16.59 -13.99 -4.70
C ALA A 207 16.69 -12.92 -3.60
N GLN A 208 17.20 -11.73 -3.91
CA GLN A 208 17.24 -10.60 -2.97
C GLN A 208 15.83 -10.11 -2.59
N VAL A 209 14.92 -10.04 -3.57
CA VAL A 209 13.50 -9.73 -3.30
C VAL A 209 12.89 -10.77 -2.36
N LEU A 210 13.09 -12.06 -2.65
CA LEU A 210 12.58 -13.15 -1.83
C LEU A 210 13.12 -13.15 -0.39
N ALA A 211 14.40 -12.82 -0.18
CA ALA A 211 14.98 -12.72 1.15
C ALA A 211 14.27 -11.65 2.01
N ARG A 212 13.95 -10.49 1.40
CA ARG A 212 13.19 -9.41 2.07
C ARG A 212 11.76 -9.85 2.37
N VAL A 213 11.07 -10.46 1.40
CA VAL A 213 9.70 -11.00 1.58
C VAL A 213 9.65 -12.03 2.71
N ARG A 214 10.62 -12.95 2.78
CA ARG A 214 10.71 -13.97 3.84
C ARG A 214 10.75 -13.37 5.23
N SER A 215 11.48 -12.27 5.42
CA SER A 215 11.59 -11.58 6.72
C SER A 215 10.27 -10.99 7.24
N ARG A 216 9.25 -10.88 6.38
CA ARG A 216 7.95 -10.29 6.71
C ARG A 216 6.82 -11.30 6.81
N LEU A 217 6.95 -12.43 6.14
CA LEU A 217 5.93 -13.49 6.16
C LEU A 217 6.19 -14.46 7.31
N ASP A 218 5.11 -14.89 7.96
CA ASP A 218 5.16 -16.07 8.84
C ASP A 218 5.50 -17.34 8.04
N ASP A 219 5.86 -18.40 8.75
CA ASP A 219 6.34 -19.65 8.13
C ASP A 219 5.29 -20.30 7.22
N ARG A 220 4.01 -20.19 7.57
CA ARG A 220 2.91 -20.77 6.79
C ARG A 220 2.69 -19.99 5.49
N ALA A 221 2.67 -18.66 5.60
CA ALA A 221 2.53 -17.74 4.49
C ALA A 221 3.72 -17.85 3.53
N TRP A 222 4.94 -17.99 4.05
CA TRP A 222 6.13 -18.24 3.27
C TRP A 222 6.11 -19.61 2.57
N ALA A 223 5.82 -20.69 3.31
CA ALA A 223 5.78 -22.04 2.74
C ALA A 223 4.75 -22.15 1.61
N ARG A 224 3.61 -21.45 1.73
CA ARG A 224 2.62 -21.35 0.66
C ARG A 224 3.19 -20.65 -0.57
N LEU A 225 3.78 -19.47 -0.40
CA LEU A 225 4.37 -18.70 -1.51
C LEU A 225 5.48 -19.49 -2.20
N ALA A 226 6.38 -20.11 -1.43
CA ALA A 226 7.48 -20.90 -1.96
C ALA A 226 6.98 -22.06 -2.85
N ARG A 227 5.90 -22.74 -2.43
CA ARG A 227 5.25 -23.79 -3.21
C ARG A 227 4.64 -23.25 -4.50
N ASP A 228 3.93 -22.13 -4.43
CA ASP A 228 3.29 -21.51 -5.59
C ASP A 228 4.34 -21.04 -6.63
N LEU A 229 5.55 -20.68 -6.19
CA LEU A 229 6.68 -20.27 -7.03
C LEU A 229 7.61 -21.43 -7.46
N GLY A 230 7.31 -22.67 -7.07
CA GLY A 230 8.15 -23.83 -7.38
C GLY A 230 9.55 -23.80 -6.74
N LEU A 231 9.73 -23.08 -5.63
CA LEU A 231 11.01 -23.00 -4.93
C LEU A 231 11.29 -24.30 -4.16
N PRO A 232 12.56 -24.72 -4.06
CA PRO A 232 12.92 -25.92 -3.32
C PRO A 232 12.50 -25.78 -1.84
N PRO A 233 12.01 -26.85 -1.20
CA PRO A 233 11.68 -26.81 0.22
C PRO A 233 12.95 -26.49 1.02
N VAL A 234 12.86 -25.50 1.90
CA VAL A 234 13.93 -25.22 2.86
C VAL A 234 13.97 -26.39 3.85
N PRO A 235 15.11 -27.09 4.03
CA PRO A 235 15.21 -28.18 4.99
C PRO A 235 14.79 -27.73 6.39
N GLY A 236 13.85 -28.44 7.03
CA GLY A 236 13.38 -28.17 8.39
C GLY A 236 11.99 -27.53 8.54
N LEU A 237 11.30 -27.18 7.45
CA LEU A 237 9.93 -26.59 7.47
C LEU A 237 8.86 -27.44 6.79
N VAL A 238 9.15 -28.71 6.51
CA VAL A 238 8.15 -29.70 6.05
C VAL A 238 8.14 -30.83 7.06
N THR A 239 7.12 -30.88 7.92
CA THR A 239 6.72 -32.16 8.51
C THR A 239 6.13 -32.99 7.38
N VAL A 240 6.77 -34.15 7.13
CA VAL A 240 6.26 -35.23 6.28
C VAL A 240 4.88 -35.65 6.76
#